data_AF-E6UKK4-F1
#
_entry.id   AF-E6UKK4-F1
#
_cell.length_a   1.000
_cell.length_b   1.000
_cell.length_c   1.000
_cell.angle_alpha   90.00
_cell.angle_beta   90.00
_cell.angle_gamma   90.00
#
_symmetry.space_group_name_H-M   'P 1'
#
loop_
_entity.id
_entity.type
_entity.pdbx_description
1 polymer ?
#
loop_
_entity_poly.entity_id
_entity_poly.type
_entity_poly.pdbx_seq_one_letter_code
_entity_poly.pdbx_strand_id
1 'polypeptide(L)'
;MKKTALILIAALMLTGCGDTSNVDKIIEEKEKSKETEVSLSPADEVIAAEAEKAVSRQQEMLTTSQPPTAFIPDENELKNGDIDLDLTELNANMLYAEVFQITGDPEKYQGKTIRTSGTFNYMMDDGTEYFAVFMADAAACCQQGLEFRTADDLKYPDDYPEIGTPIVVTGTFNSYQEGVYTYCEIKDATFELAE
;
A
#
# COMPACT_ATOMS: atom_id res chain seq x y z
N MET A 1 3.86 -51.28 -24.37
CA MET A 1 3.52 -51.30 -25.81
C MET A 1 2.52 -50.19 -26.09
N LYS A 2 2.88 -49.29 -27.01
CA LYS A 2 2.02 -48.43 -27.85
C LYS A 2 1.09 -47.41 -27.15
N LYS A 3 0.94 -46.16 -27.59
CA LYS A 3 1.59 -45.34 -28.63
C LYS A 3 0.91 -43.95 -28.56
N THR A 4 1.71 -42.89 -28.55
CA THR A 4 1.57 -41.63 -29.32
C THR A 4 0.22 -40.91 -29.40
N ALA A 5 0.20 -39.63 -29.03
CA ALA A 5 -0.44 -38.59 -29.84
C ALA A 5 0.35 -37.28 -29.72
N LEU A 6 1.13 -37.00 -30.75
CA LEU A 6 1.78 -35.73 -31.06
C LEU A 6 0.83 -35.02 -32.03
N ILE A 7 0.33 -33.83 -31.72
CA ILE A 7 -0.34 -32.97 -32.71
C ILE A 7 0.23 -31.56 -32.58
N LEU A 8 0.96 -31.22 -33.63
CA LEU A 8 1.47 -29.91 -34.02
C LEU A 8 0.65 -29.50 -35.25
N ILE A 9 0.63 -28.19 -35.55
CA ILE A 9 0.04 -27.50 -36.74
C ILE A 9 -1.35 -26.92 -36.45
N ALA A 10 -1.75 -25.72 -36.86
CA ALA A 10 -1.15 -24.43 -37.22
C ALA A 10 -2.36 -23.51 -37.54
N ALA A 11 -2.18 -22.20 -37.31
CA ALA A 11 -2.95 -21.05 -37.78
C ALA A 11 -4.21 -21.29 -38.65
N LEU A 12 -5.37 -20.77 -38.19
CA LEU A 12 -6.41 -20.25 -39.08
C LEU A 12 -6.84 -18.86 -38.60
N MET A 13 -6.87 -17.94 -39.55
CA MET A 13 -7.15 -16.51 -39.39
C MET A 13 -8.62 -16.26 -39.02
N LEU A 14 -8.85 -15.32 -38.11
CA LEU A 14 -10.10 -14.57 -38.05
C LEU A 14 -9.76 -13.09 -38.16
N THR A 15 -9.96 -12.59 -39.37
CA THR A 15 -10.04 -11.17 -39.73
C THR A 15 -11.21 -10.54 -38.97
N GLY A 16 -10.91 -9.73 -37.95
CA GLY A 16 -11.86 -8.78 -37.37
C GLY A 16 -11.82 -7.48 -38.18
N CYS A 17 -12.79 -7.29 -39.07
CA CYS A 17 -13.03 -6.03 -39.76
C CYS A 17 -13.81 -5.11 -38.81
N GLY A 18 -13.18 -4.04 -38.32
CA GLY A 18 -13.87 -2.94 -37.63
C GLY A 18 -13.97 -1.75 -38.58
N ASP A 19 -15.18 -1.30 -38.87
CA ASP A 19 -15.45 -0.12 -39.70
C ASP A 19 -14.73 1.13 -39.15
N THR A 20 -13.71 1.63 -39.85
CA THR A 20 -13.01 2.90 -39.54
C THR A 20 -13.46 4.06 -40.43
N SER A 21 -14.66 3.98 -41.00
CA SER A 21 -15.22 5.01 -41.92
C SER A 21 -15.45 6.40 -41.30
N ASN A 22 -15.28 6.52 -39.98
CA ASN A 22 -15.30 7.79 -39.24
C ASN A 22 -13.92 8.34 -38.88
N VAL A 23 -12.84 7.55 -38.99
CA VAL A 23 -11.48 8.01 -38.66
C VAL A 23 -10.84 8.73 -39.85
N ASP A 24 -11.10 8.26 -41.07
CA ASP A 24 -10.57 8.88 -42.29
C ASP A 24 -11.12 10.30 -42.53
N LYS A 25 -12.36 10.58 -42.09
CA LYS A 25 -12.96 11.93 -42.15
C LYS A 25 -12.32 12.94 -41.19
N ILE A 26 -11.76 12.45 -40.06
CA ILE A 26 -11.09 13.31 -39.08
C ILE A 26 -9.66 13.64 -39.54
N ILE A 27 -9.06 12.77 -40.37
CA ILE A 27 -7.72 12.98 -40.93
C ILE A 27 -7.75 13.97 -42.11
N GLU A 28 -8.78 13.95 -42.97
CA GLU A 28 -8.93 14.92 -44.07
C GLU A 28 -9.28 16.35 -43.60
N GLU A 29 -9.95 16.54 -42.46
CA GLU A 29 -10.21 17.90 -41.93
C GLU A 29 -8.97 18.54 -41.28
N LYS A 30 -7.93 17.75 -40.93
CA LYS A 30 -6.67 18.28 -40.40
C LYS A 30 -5.68 18.76 -41.46
N GLU A 31 -5.86 18.40 -42.74
CA GLU A 31 -4.97 18.87 -43.82
C GLU A 31 -5.40 20.18 -44.51
N LYS A 32 -6.53 20.80 -44.10
CA LYS A 32 -7.03 22.06 -44.68
C LYS A 32 -6.89 23.29 -43.78
N SER A 33 -5.90 23.33 -42.90
CA SER A 33 -5.50 24.58 -42.22
C SER A 33 -3.98 24.70 -42.14
N LYS A 34 -3.35 24.78 -43.31
CA LYS A 34 -1.99 25.31 -43.44
C LYS A 34 -2.06 26.84 -43.53
N GLU A 35 -1.19 27.48 -42.75
CA GLU A 35 -0.88 28.93 -42.68
C GLU A 35 -1.82 29.82 -41.85
N THR A 36 -1.54 29.84 -40.55
CA THR A 36 -1.45 31.12 -39.83
C THR A 36 -0.16 31.07 -39.02
N GLU A 37 0.82 31.85 -39.47
CA GLU A 37 2.05 32.15 -38.75
C GLU A 37 1.66 32.84 -37.43
N VAL A 38 1.68 32.11 -36.32
CA VAL A 38 1.47 32.70 -34.99
C VAL A 38 2.79 33.36 -34.60
N SER A 39 2.87 34.66 -34.86
CA SER A 39 3.86 35.52 -34.23
C SER A 39 3.60 35.50 -32.72
N LEU A 40 4.47 34.85 -31.97
CA LEU A 40 4.41 34.83 -30.51
C LEU A 40 4.58 36.26 -30.00
N SER A 41 3.65 36.70 -29.15
CA SER A 41 3.81 37.99 -28.48
C SER A 41 4.86 37.83 -27.37
N PRO A 42 5.62 38.88 -27.02
CA PRO A 42 6.59 38.83 -25.93
C PRO A 42 5.99 38.38 -24.60
N ALA A 43 4.66 38.45 -24.44
CA ALA A 43 3.93 38.01 -23.26
C ALA A 43 3.87 36.48 -23.12
N ASP A 44 3.80 35.74 -24.23
CA ASP A 44 3.67 34.27 -24.22
C ASP A 44 4.99 33.60 -23.81
N GLU A 45 6.12 34.22 -24.13
CA GLU A 45 7.47 33.79 -23.75
C GLU A 45 7.73 34.01 -22.24
N VAL A 46 7.18 35.08 -21.65
CA VAL A 46 7.27 35.31 -20.19
C VAL A 46 6.38 34.35 -19.41
N ILE A 47 5.19 34.02 -19.92
CA ILE A 47 4.28 33.06 -19.27
C ILE A 47 4.89 31.65 -19.31
N ALA A 48 5.52 31.26 -20.41
CA ALA A 48 6.26 30.00 -20.49
C ALA A 48 7.44 29.95 -19.51
N ALA A 49 8.23 31.03 -19.41
CA ALA A 49 9.35 31.12 -18.47
C ALA A 49 8.90 31.13 -16.99
N GLU A 50 7.76 31.76 -16.67
CA GLU A 50 7.20 31.70 -15.31
C GLU A 50 6.63 30.32 -14.97
N ALA A 51 6.02 29.63 -15.95
CA ALA A 51 5.55 28.26 -15.79
C ALA A 51 6.72 27.28 -15.54
N GLU A 52 7.80 27.39 -16.31
CA GLU A 52 9.02 26.59 -16.10
C GLU A 52 9.69 26.88 -14.74
N LYS A 53 9.71 28.14 -14.30
CA LYS A 53 10.24 28.53 -12.99
C LYS A 53 9.34 28.13 -11.82
N ALA A 54 8.03 27.97 -12.05
CA ALA A 54 7.09 27.42 -11.07
C ALA A 54 7.24 25.90 -10.97
N VAL A 55 7.40 25.21 -12.10
CA VAL A 55 7.67 23.75 -12.15
C VAL A 55 9.02 23.42 -11.51
N SER A 56 10.08 24.19 -11.79
CA SER A 56 11.40 24.00 -11.19
C SER A 56 11.40 24.20 -9.66
N ARG A 57 10.64 25.18 -9.15
CA ARG A 57 10.46 25.38 -7.69
C ARG A 57 9.63 24.27 -7.02
N GLN A 58 8.61 23.75 -7.71
CA GLN A 58 7.88 22.57 -7.24
C GLN A 58 8.75 21.30 -7.27
N GLN A 59 9.66 21.19 -8.23
CA GLN A 59 10.57 20.07 -8.35
C GLN A 59 11.65 20.08 -7.26
N GLU A 60 12.17 21.25 -6.86
CA GLU A 60 13.03 21.36 -5.67
C GLU A 60 12.28 20.99 -4.37
N MET A 61 11.00 21.38 -4.25
CA MET A 61 10.15 21.01 -3.11
C MET A 61 9.86 19.49 -3.07
N LEU A 62 9.71 18.84 -4.22
CA LEU A 62 9.53 17.38 -4.35
C LEU A 62 10.84 16.60 -4.15
N THR A 63 11.99 17.22 -4.43
CA THR A 63 13.31 16.58 -4.26
C THR A 63 13.78 16.63 -2.80
N THR A 64 13.23 17.52 -1.97
CA THR A 64 13.40 17.50 -0.50
C THR A 64 12.34 16.66 0.23
N SER A 65 11.46 15.98 -0.51
CA SER A 65 10.46 15.05 0.02
C SER A 65 10.92 13.59 -0.04
N GLN A 66 12.19 13.32 -0.33
CA GLN A 66 12.71 12.01 0.01
C GLN A 66 12.57 11.89 1.53
N PRO A 67 11.72 10.98 2.06
CA PRO A 67 11.72 10.74 3.49
C PRO A 67 13.18 10.51 3.89
N PRO A 68 13.63 11.04 5.06
CA PRO A 68 14.97 10.76 5.55
C PRO A 68 15.15 9.27 5.38
N THR A 69 16.22 8.85 4.66
CA THR A 69 16.47 7.44 4.33
C THR A 69 16.09 6.65 5.57
N ALA A 70 14.92 6.00 5.52
CA ALA A 70 14.33 5.48 6.74
C ALA A 70 15.40 4.53 7.25
N PHE A 71 15.91 4.80 8.45
CA PHE A 71 16.76 3.84 9.11
C PHE A 71 15.83 2.66 9.38
N ILE A 72 15.76 1.75 8.42
CA ILE A 72 15.04 0.50 8.56
C ILE A 72 16.00 -0.35 9.37
N PRO A 73 15.65 -0.67 10.63
CA PRO A 73 16.48 -1.54 11.45
C PRO A 73 16.65 -2.88 10.73
N ASP A 74 17.82 -3.49 10.86
CA ASP A 74 18.01 -4.85 10.37
C ASP A 74 17.02 -5.76 11.13
N GLU A 75 16.27 -6.64 10.45
CA GLU A 75 15.34 -7.56 11.11
C GLU A 75 16.02 -8.36 12.25
N ASN A 76 17.32 -8.63 12.15
CA ASN A 76 18.07 -9.30 13.21
C ASN A 76 18.21 -8.46 14.49
N GLU A 77 18.16 -7.13 14.38
CA GLU A 77 18.14 -6.21 15.53
C GLU A 77 16.77 -6.16 16.20
N LEU A 78 15.71 -6.56 15.47
CA LEU A 78 14.33 -6.64 15.98
C LEU A 78 14.02 -7.98 16.66
N LYS A 79 14.90 -8.99 16.54
CA LYS A 79 14.68 -10.29 17.17
C LYS A 79 14.80 -10.18 18.69
N ASN A 80 13.78 -10.68 19.40
CA ASN A 80 13.77 -10.75 20.86
C ASN A 80 13.30 -12.12 21.34
N GLY A 81 14.25 -12.99 21.68
CA GLY A 81 13.96 -14.38 22.04
C GLY A 81 13.30 -15.13 20.89
N ASP A 82 12.06 -15.59 21.11
CA ASP A 82 11.25 -16.30 20.11
C ASP A 82 10.41 -15.35 19.23
N ILE A 83 10.46 -14.04 19.50
CA ILE A 83 9.83 -13.00 18.66
C ILE A 83 10.76 -12.69 17.49
N ASP A 84 10.28 -12.87 16.26
CA ASP A 84 11.06 -12.54 15.07
C ASP A 84 11.18 -11.03 14.86
N LEU A 85 10.10 -10.29 15.15
CA LEU A 85 10.01 -8.84 15.00
C LEU A 85 9.36 -8.22 16.24
N ASP A 86 10.18 -7.83 17.21
CA ASP A 86 9.75 -7.03 18.36
C ASP A 86 9.88 -5.55 18.02
N LEU A 87 8.74 -4.92 17.76
CA LEU A 87 8.64 -3.54 17.36
C LEU A 87 8.42 -2.60 18.55
N THR A 88 8.32 -3.13 19.77
CA THR A 88 7.91 -2.35 20.95
C THR A 88 9.00 -1.38 21.44
N GLU A 89 10.25 -1.61 21.07
CA GLU A 89 11.37 -0.71 21.39
C GLU A 89 11.59 0.39 20.34
N LEU A 90 10.85 0.34 19.23
CA LEU A 90 10.96 1.32 18.16
C LEU A 90 10.29 2.63 18.57
N ASN A 91 10.91 3.76 18.19
CA ASN A 91 10.20 5.03 18.26
C ASN A 91 9.05 5.06 17.23
N ALA A 92 8.07 5.94 17.46
CA ALA A 92 6.84 6.00 16.66
C ALA A 92 7.07 6.10 15.13
N ASN A 93 8.09 6.83 14.67
CA ASN A 93 8.38 6.94 13.24
C ASN A 93 8.93 5.62 12.66
N MET A 94 9.81 4.94 13.41
CA MET A 94 10.36 3.64 13.00
C MET A 94 9.30 2.56 13.04
N LEU A 95 8.48 2.53 14.09
CA LEU A 95 7.36 1.61 14.22
C LEU A 95 6.38 1.75 13.05
N TYR A 96 5.97 2.98 12.75
CA TYR A 96 5.12 3.28 11.60
C TYR A 96 5.77 2.82 10.28
N ALA A 97 7.05 3.13 10.07
CA ALA A 97 7.76 2.78 8.85
C ALA A 97 7.88 1.27 8.66
N GLU A 98 8.16 0.52 9.74
CA GLU A 98 8.27 -0.94 9.71
C GLU A 98 6.93 -1.58 9.34
N VAL A 99 5.84 -1.08 9.92
CA VAL A 99 4.51 -1.62 9.63
C VAL A 99 4.03 -1.25 8.22
N PHE A 100 4.46 -0.09 7.72
CA PHE A 100 4.29 0.24 6.32
C PHE A 100 5.03 -0.74 5.39
N GLN A 101 6.23 -1.21 5.76
CA GLN A 101 6.92 -2.26 4.99
C GLN A 101 6.20 -3.62 5.09
N ILE A 102 5.76 -4.00 6.29
CA ILE A 102 5.02 -5.25 6.53
C ILE A 102 3.76 -5.32 5.65
N THR A 103 2.99 -4.24 5.64
CA THR A 103 1.75 -4.16 4.85
C THR A 103 2.00 -3.99 3.35
N GLY A 104 3.14 -3.40 2.96
CA GLY A 104 3.54 -3.22 1.56
C GLY A 104 4.09 -4.47 0.87
N ASP A 105 4.68 -5.40 1.62
CA ASP A 105 5.24 -6.66 1.10
C ASP A 105 4.98 -7.83 2.06
N PRO A 106 3.70 -8.20 2.28
CA PRO A 106 3.30 -9.12 3.34
C PRO A 106 3.88 -10.53 3.17
N GLU A 107 4.19 -10.95 1.94
CA GLU A 107 4.77 -12.27 1.68
C GLU A 107 6.11 -12.50 2.40
N LYS A 108 6.91 -11.43 2.59
CA LYS A 108 8.18 -11.51 3.33
C LYS A 108 8.00 -11.80 4.82
N TYR A 109 6.85 -11.43 5.37
CA TYR A 109 6.58 -11.50 6.81
C TYR A 109 5.73 -12.70 7.20
N GLN A 110 5.23 -13.45 6.20
CA GLN A 110 4.35 -14.59 6.40
C GLN A 110 4.91 -15.60 7.40
N GLY A 111 4.15 -15.85 8.48
CA GLY A 111 4.52 -16.82 9.52
C GLY A 111 5.53 -16.34 10.55
N LYS A 112 6.03 -15.10 10.47
CA LYS A 112 6.89 -14.51 11.51
C LYS A 112 6.09 -14.20 12.77
N THR A 113 6.73 -14.35 13.93
CA THR A 113 6.15 -13.87 15.19
C THR A 113 6.40 -12.37 15.34
N ILE A 114 5.33 -11.58 15.44
CA ILE A 114 5.38 -10.11 15.58
C ILE A 114 4.88 -9.72 16.96
N ARG A 115 5.59 -8.77 17.59
CA ARG A 115 5.16 -8.08 18.81
C ARG A 115 5.17 -6.57 18.55
N THR A 116 4.04 -5.91 18.71
CA THR A 116 3.88 -4.49 18.37
C THR A 116 2.99 -3.76 19.36
N SER A 117 3.30 -2.48 19.62
CA SER A 117 2.50 -1.60 20.47
C SER A 117 1.66 -0.64 19.64
N GLY A 118 0.47 -0.28 20.10
CA GLY A 118 -0.38 0.74 19.47
C GLY A 118 -1.65 0.97 20.25
N THR A 119 -2.64 1.62 19.65
CA THR A 119 -3.96 1.81 20.25
C THR A 119 -4.95 0.78 19.72
N PHE A 120 -5.70 0.17 20.62
CA PHE A 120 -6.78 -0.76 20.28
C PHE A 120 -7.87 -0.06 19.47
N ASN A 121 -8.39 -0.74 18.46
CA ASN A 121 -9.56 -0.33 17.72
C ASN A 121 -10.46 -1.52 17.39
N TYR A 122 -11.74 -1.23 17.22
CA TYR A 122 -12.79 -2.20 16.92
C TYR A 122 -13.70 -1.65 15.83
N MET A 123 -14.10 -2.52 14.90
CA MET A 123 -15.09 -2.23 13.89
C MET A 123 -15.98 -3.45 13.67
N MET A 124 -17.26 -3.22 13.34
CA MET A 124 -18.19 -4.23 12.88
C MET A 124 -18.65 -3.88 11.47
N ASP A 125 -18.46 -4.78 10.51
CA ASP A 125 -18.93 -4.62 9.14
C ASP A 125 -19.65 -5.89 8.68
N ASP A 126 -20.85 -5.74 8.12
CA ASP A 126 -21.76 -6.82 7.69
C ASP A 126 -21.85 -8.04 8.65
N GLY A 127 -21.89 -7.78 9.97
CA GLY A 127 -21.97 -8.85 10.98
C GLY A 127 -20.64 -9.50 11.36
N THR A 128 -19.54 -9.08 10.75
CA THR A 128 -18.18 -9.52 11.06
C THR A 128 -17.48 -8.50 11.94
N GLU A 129 -16.83 -8.98 13.00
CA GLU A 129 -16.05 -8.17 13.93
C GLU A 129 -14.58 -8.12 13.51
N TYR A 130 -13.99 -6.94 13.59
CA TYR A 130 -12.60 -6.66 13.27
C TYR A 130 -11.94 -5.94 14.44
N PHE A 131 -10.80 -6.47 14.85
CA PHE A 131 -9.96 -5.92 15.92
C PHE A 131 -8.63 -5.52 15.32
N ALA A 132 -8.14 -4.36 15.69
CA ALA A 132 -6.88 -3.85 15.15
C ALA A 132 -6.07 -3.12 16.21
N VAL A 133 -4.75 -3.17 16.03
CA VAL A 133 -3.80 -2.29 16.71
C VAL A 133 -3.36 -1.21 15.73
N PHE A 134 -3.55 0.05 16.09
CA PHE A 134 -3.17 1.21 15.29
C PHE A 134 -1.88 1.85 15.82
N MET A 135 -0.93 2.07 14.92
CA MET A 135 0.34 2.73 15.20
C MET A 135 0.41 4.03 14.40
N ALA A 136 0.52 5.14 15.13
CA ALA A 136 0.70 6.46 14.57
C ALA A 136 2.18 6.81 14.45
N ASP A 137 2.52 7.64 13.47
CA ASP A 137 3.84 8.29 13.46
C ASP A 137 3.98 9.28 14.65
N ALA A 138 5.17 9.84 14.83
CA ALA A 138 5.42 10.77 15.95
C ALA A 138 4.59 12.07 15.86
N ALA A 139 4.06 12.42 14.67
CA ALA A 139 3.21 13.59 14.47
C ALA A 139 1.71 13.29 14.64
N ALA A 140 1.35 12.01 14.75
CA ALA A 140 -0.02 11.50 14.83
C ALA A 140 -0.93 11.88 13.66
N CYS A 141 -0.37 12.24 12.50
CA CYS A 141 -1.14 12.58 11.30
C CYS A 141 -1.24 11.40 10.30
N CYS A 142 -0.31 10.45 10.38
CA CYS A 142 -0.34 9.20 9.63
C CYS A 142 -0.48 8.03 10.61
N GLN A 143 -1.29 7.04 10.25
CA GLN A 143 -1.49 5.84 11.06
C GLN A 143 -1.48 4.61 10.16
N GLN A 144 -0.95 3.51 10.67
CA GLN A 144 -1.19 2.19 10.11
C GLN A 144 -1.79 1.24 11.13
N GLY A 145 -2.61 0.32 10.63
CA GLY A 145 -3.26 -0.70 11.45
C GLY A 145 -2.82 -2.10 11.03
N LEU A 146 -2.71 -2.99 12.01
CA LEU A 146 -2.70 -4.42 11.77
C LEU A 146 -3.92 -5.03 12.45
N GLU A 147 -4.69 -5.82 11.70
CA GLU A 147 -5.75 -6.61 12.29
C GLU A 147 -5.14 -7.67 13.21
N PHE A 148 -5.88 -8.12 14.22
CA PHE A 148 -5.48 -9.28 15.00
C PHE A 148 -6.67 -10.13 15.37
N ARG A 149 -6.42 -11.44 15.50
CA ARG A 149 -7.41 -12.42 15.98
C ARG A 149 -6.80 -13.19 17.14
N THR A 150 -7.53 -13.20 18.26
CA THR A 150 -7.11 -13.92 19.45
C THR A 150 -7.24 -15.43 19.26
N ALA A 151 -6.36 -16.19 19.90
CA ALA A 151 -6.51 -17.65 19.96
C ALA A 151 -7.72 -18.05 20.82
N ASP A 152 -8.05 -17.23 21.82
CA ASP A 152 -9.19 -17.41 22.72
C ASP A 152 -10.48 -16.80 22.15
N ASP A 153 -11.63 -17.38 22.52
CA ASP A 153 -12.99 -16.90 22.19
C ASP A 153 -13.38 -15.72 23.09
N LEU A 154 -12.71 -14.57 22.90
CA LEU A 154 -12.98 -13.32 23.63
C LEU A 154 -14.11 -12.53 22.98
N LYS A 155 -14.89 -11.80 23.77
CA LYS A 155 -16.04 -11.01 23.29
C LYS A 155 -15.90 -9.54 23.58
N TYR A 156 -16.07 -8.70 22.55
CA TYR A 156 -16.19 -7.27 22.73
C TYR A 156 -17.61 -6.89 23.17
N PRO A 157 -17.81 -5.98 24.15
CA PRO A 157 -16.78 -5.22 24.86
C PRO A 157 -16.27 -5.86 26.16
N ASP A 158 -16.80 -7.01 26.59
CA ASP A 158 -16.57 -7.55 27.94
C ASP A 158 -15.10 -7.97 28.21
N ASP A 159 -14.43 -8.53 27.20
CA ASP A 159 -13.08 -9.11 27.30
C ASP A 159 -11.99 -8.25 26.63
N TYR A 160 -12.37 -7.13 26.03
CA TYR A 160 -11.48 -6.26 25.26
C TYR A 160 -11.42 -4.86 25.88
N PRO A 161 -10.33 -4.11 25.68
CA PRO A 161 -10.22 -2.75 26.21
C PRO A 161 -11.12 -1.77 25.44
N GLU A 162 -11.30 -0.57 25.98
CA GLU A 162 -11.99 0.50 25.28
C GLU A 162 -11.20 0.93 24.03
N ILE A 163 -11.90 1.32 22.96
CA ILE A 163 -11.25 1.87 21.75
C ILE A 163 -10.32 3.04 22.13
N GLY A 164 -9.11 3.03 21.57
CA GLY A 164 -8.06 4.01 21.84
C GLY A 164 -7.13 3.62 22.99
N THR A 165 -7.44 2.55 23.74
CA THR A 165 -6.58 2.08 24.83
C THR A 165 -5.23 1.58 24.29
N PRO A 166 -4.09 2.03 24.84
CA PRO A 166 -2.78 1.50 24.49
C PRO A 166 -2.67 0.00 24.81
N ILE A 167 -2.25 -0.78 23.83
CA ILE A 167 -2.04 -2.23 23.94
C ILE A 167 -0.72 -2.63 23.28
N VAL A 168 -0.21 -3.79 23.69
CA VAL A 168 0.79 -4.56 22.95
C VAL A 168 0.12 -5.83 22.44
N VAL A 169 0.31 -6.14 21.16
CA VAL A 169 -0.20 -7.36 20.51
C VAL A 169 0.98 -8.23 20.12
N THR A 170 0.90 -9.51 20.45
CA THR A 170 1.89 -10.53 20.06
C THR A 170 1.18 -11.69 19.36
N GLY A 171 1.72 -12.17 18.23
CA GLY A 171 1.19 -13.35 17.55
C GLY A 171 1.89 -13.64 16.24
N THR A 172 1.27 -14.46 15.40
CA THR A 172 1.85 -14.90 14.12
C THR A 172 1.30 -14.09 12.96
N PHE A 173 2.17 -13.45 12.19
CA PHE A 173 1.77 -12.68 11.03
C PHE A 173 1.19 -13.56 9.92
N ASN A 174 0.11 -13.06 9.32
CA ASN A 174 -0.55 -13.66 8.18
C ASN A 174 -1.06 -12.57 7.24
N SER A 175 -1.26 -12.96 5.98
CA SER A 175 -2.07 -12.18 5.05
C SER A 175 -3.15 -13.05 4.44
N TYR A 176 -4.27 -12.42 4.07
CA TYR A 176 -5.38 -13.08 3.38
C TYR A 176 -5.93 -12.18 2.28
N GLN A 177 -6.59 -12.79 1.30
CA GLN A 177 -7.25 -12.05 0.22
C GLN A 177 -8.75 -12.00 0.47
N GLU A 178 -9.32 -10.81 0.27
CA GLU A 178 -10.75 -10.61 0.20
C GLU A 178 -11.07 -9.77 -1.04
N GLY A 179 -11.68 -10.43 -2.04
CA GLY A 179 -11.85 -9.85 -3.38
C GLY A 179 -10.52 -9.59 -4.06
N VAL A 180 -10.21 -8.32 -4.30
CA VAL A 180 -8.96 -7.86 -4.94
C VAL A 180 -7.97 -7.27 -3.95
N TYR A 181 -8.33 -7.23 -2.67
CA TYR A 181 -7.53 -6.61 -1.62
C TYR A 181 -6.81 -7.68 -0.80
N THR A 182 -5.56 -7.38 -0.43
CA THR A 182 -4.78 -8.16 0.51
C THR A 182 -4.85 -7.48 1.86
N TYR A 183 -5.27 -8.22 2.88
CA TYR A 183 -5.34 -7.79 4.27
C TYR A 183 -4.23 -8.46 5.07
N CYS A 184 -3.76 -7.77 6.10
CA CYS A 184 -2.70 -8.23 6.98
C CYS A 184 -3.27 -8.40 8.39
N GLU A 185 -3.00 -9.53 9.01
CA GLU A 185 -3.47 -9.86 10.35
C GLU A 185 -2.39 -10.52 11.20
N ILE A 186 -2.51 -10.38 12.51
CA ILE A 186 -1.75 -11.14 13.51
C ILE A 186 -2.70 -12.22 14.07
N LYS A 187 -2.46 -13.48 13.70
CA LYS A 187 -3.25 -14.63 14.16
C LYS A 187 -2.71 -15.20 15.47
N ASP A 188 -3.56 -15.99 16.12
CA ASP A 188 -3.25 -16.65 17.39
C ASP A 188 -2.70 -15.64 18.41
N ALA A 189 -3.27 -14.42 18.37
CA ALA A 189 -2.73 -13.28 19.06
C ALA A 189 -3.09 -13.31 20.54
N THR A 190 -2.20 -12.75 21.35
CA THR A 190 -2.48 -12.28 22.70
C THR A 190 -2.26 -10.78 22.74
N PHE A 191 -2.94 -10.09 23.66
CA PHE A 191 -2.67 -8.69 23.91
C PHE A 191 -2.61 -8.39 25.40
N GLU A 192 -1.86 -7.35 25.73
CA GLU A 192 -1.74 -6.80 27.07
C GLU A 192 -1.90 -5.28 27.03
N LEU A 193 -2.36 -4.67 28.12
CA LEU A 193 -2.39 -3.22 28.25
C LEU A 193 -0.96 -2.68 28.26
N ALA A 194 -0.70 -1.65 27.47
CA ALA A 194 0.57 -0.93 27.51
C ALA A 194 0.54 0.10 28.65
N GLU A 195 1.64 0.21 29.39
CA GLU A 195 1.83 1.18 30.48
C GLU A 195 2.16 2.60 29.97
#